data_AF-A0A5K1B0F9-F1
#
_entry.id   AF-A0A5K1B0F9-F1
#
_cell.length_a   1.000
_cell.length_b   1.000
_cell.length_c   1.000
_cell.angle_alpha   90.00
_cell.angle_beta   90.00
_cell.angle_gamma   90.00
#
_symmetry.space_group_name_H-M   'P 1'
#
loop_
_entity.id
_entity.type
_entity.pdbx_description
1 polymer ?
#
loop_
_entity_poly.entity_id
_entity_poly.type
_entity_poly.pdbx_seq_one_letter_code
_entity_poly.pdbx_strand_id
1 'polypeptide(L)' 'SERTRIGSALSGALVSTLVALAASNLGILPSEAPAYSMVMEYLLPLSVPLLLFRADLRQIIRSTGRLLLAFLLGS' A
#
# COMPACT_ATOMS: atom_id res chain seq x y z
N SER A 1 -17.25 -19.27 -14.94
CA SER A 1 -15.99 -19.28 -15.70
C SER A 1 -15.25 -17.99 -15.36
N GLU A 2 -13.94 -17.92 -15.12
CA GLU A 2 -12.82 -18.73 -15.59
C GLU A 2 -11.85 -19.12 -14.47
N ARG A 3 -11.46 -20.41 -14.47
CA ARG A 3 -10.28 -20.96 -13.78
C ARG A 3 -9.09 -20.97 -14.74
N THR A 4 -8.47 -19.83 -15.02
CA THR A 4 -7.15 -19.80 -15.67
C THR A 4 -6.08 -19.65 -14.60
N ARG A 5 -5.06 -20.53 -14.61
CA ARG A 5 -3.92 -20.55 -13.65
C ARG A 5 -3.26 -19.17 -13.45
N ILE A 6 -3.35 -18.32 -14.47
CA ILE A 6 -2.81 -16.97 -14.48
C ILE A 6 -3.70 -16.01 -13.66
N GLY A 7 -5.03 -16.09 -13.77
CA GLY A 7 -5.96 -15.27 -13.01
C GLY A 7 -6.05 -15.62 -11.52
N SER A 8 -5.75 -16.88 -11.14
CA SER A 8 -5.67 -17.28 -9.72
C SER A 8 -4.36 -16.88 -9.04
N ALA A 9 -3.29 -16.72 -9.81
CA ALA A 9 -1.97 -16.29 -9.30
C ALA A 9 -1.81 -14.77 -9.31
N LEU A 10 -2.56 -14.09 -10.18
CA LEU A 10 -2.47 -12.65 -10.37
C LEU A 10 -3.59 -11.96 -9.57
N SER A 11 -3.24 -11.41 -8.41
CA SER A 11 -4.15 -10.59 -7.62
C SER A 11 -4.64 -9.41 -8.44
N GLY A 12 -5.92 -9.02 -8.30
CA GLY A 12 -6.46 -7.83 -8.94
C GLY A 12 -5.64 -6.56 -8.64
N ALA A 13 -5.01 -6.49 -7.47
CA ALA A 13 -4.08 -5.42 -7.11
C ALA A 13 -2.83 -5.41 -8.01
N LEU A 14 -2.24 -6.56 -8.31
CA LEU A 14 -1.06 -6.66 -9.19
C LEU A 14 -1.38 -6.24 -10.63
N VAL A 15 -2.52 -6.68 -11.17
CA VAL A 15 -2.98 -6.26 -12.51
C VAL A 15 -3.19 -4.76 -12.56
N SER A 16 -3.87 -4.20 -11.54
CA SER A 16 -4.14 -2.76 -11.47
C SER A 16 -2.84 -1.95 -11.42
N THR A 17 -1.86 -2.37 -10.63
CA THR A 17 -0.54 -1.71 -10.57
C THR A 17 0.19 -1.77 -11.91
N LEU A 18 0.20 -2.93 -12.58
CA LEU A 18 0.86 -3.06 -13.89
C LEU A 18 0.20 -2.18 -14.96
N VAL A 19 -1.12 -2.13 -14.99
CA VAL A 19 -1.87 -1.27 -15.91
C VAL A 19 -1.65 0.21 -15.60
N ALA A 20 -1.67 0.61 -14.33
CA ALA A 20 -1.40 1.98 -13.92
C ALA A 20 0.03 2.41 -14.28
N LEU A 21 1.01 1.52 -14.09
CA LEU A 21 2.41 1.78 -14.46
C LEU A 21 2.58 1.94 -15.97
N ALA A 22 1.96 1.08 -16.77
CA ALA A 22 1.97 1.19 -18.23
C ALA A 22 1.31 2.49 -18.70
N ALA A 23 0.16 2.85 -18.12
CA ALA A 23 -0.54 4.11 -18.42
C ALA A 23 0.28 5.35 -18.02
N SER A 24 1.02 5.28 -16.91
CA SER A 24 1.94 6.34 -16.48
C SER A 24 3.10 6.52 -17.46
N ASN A 25 3.72 5.42 -17.91
CA ASN A 25 4.83 5.48 -18.87
C ASN A 25 4.40 5.99 -20.25
N LEU A 26 3.14 5.75 -20.64
CA LEU A 26 2.59 6.21 -21.90
C LEU A 26 2.11 7.67 -21.87
N GLY A 27 2.26 8.35 -20.72
CA GLY A 27 1.85 9.75 -20.53
C GLY A 27 0.32 9.95 -20.46
N ILE A 28 -0.45 8.87 -20.30
CA ILE A 28 -1.92 8.95 -20.16
C ILE A 28 -2.29 9.50 -18.79
N LEU A 29 -1.47 9.25 -17.77
CA LEU A 29 -1.72 9.72 -16.41
C LEU A 29 -1.23 11.17 -16.26
N PRO A 30 -2.11 12.14 -15.97
CA PRO A 30 -1.71 13.53 -15.80
C PRO A 30 -0.97 13.69 -14.46
N SER A 31 0.36 13.74 -14.52
CA SER A 31 1.24 13.88 -13.37
C SER A 31 1.09 15.21 -12.61
N GLU A 32 0.48 16.22 -13.25
CA GLU A 32 0.34 17.58 -12.71
C GLU A 32 -1.06 17.88 -12.17
N ALA A 33 -1.91 16.86 -11.99
CA ALA A 33 -3.23 17.09 -11.41
C ALA A 33 -3.10 17.58 -9.95
N PRO A 34 -3.75 18.70 -9.55
CA PRO A 34 -3.67 19.25 -8.19
C PRO A 34 -4.15 18.27 -7.11
N ALA A 35 -4.97 17.28 -7.50
CA ALA A 35 -5.37 16.18 -6.62
C ALA A 35 -4.18 15.33 -6.16
N TYR A 36 -3.17 15.11 -7.00
CA TYR A 36 -1.99 14.32 -6.65
C TYR A 36 -1.17 15.00 -5.55
N SER A 37 -1.01 16.33 -5.66
CA SER A 37 -0.36 17.17 -4.65
C SER A 37 -1.08 17.09 -3.31
N MET A 38 -2.42 17.20 -3.31
CA MET A 38 -3.22 17.13 -2.08
C MET A 38 -3.11 15.75 -1.41
N VAL A 39 -3.12 14.66 -2.20
CA VAL A 39 -3.00 13.30 -1.67
C VAL A 39 -1.62 13.09 -1.04
N MET A 40 -0.54 13.53 -1.70
CA MET A 40 0.81 13.36 -1.18
C MET A 40 1.09 14.23 0.05
N GLU A 41 0.55 15.45 0.10
CA GLU A 41 0.82 16.38 1.20
C GLU A 41 -0.04 16.08 2.44
N TYR A 42 -1.29 15.65 2.26
CA TYR A 42 -2.24 15.47 3.37
C TYR A 42 -2.65 14.02 3.60
N LEU A 43 -3.11 13.32 2.55
CA LEU A 43 -3.63 11.96 2.73
C LEU A 43 -2.52 10.95 3.04
N LEU A 44 -1.33 11.10 2.45
CA LEU A 44 -0.21 10.21 2.68
C LEU A 44 0.23 10.22 4.16
N PRO A 45 0.55 11.37 4.79
CA PRO A 45 0.91 11.37 6.21
C PRO A 45 -0.26 10.95 7.12
N LEU A 46 -1.52 11.21 6.74
CA LEU A 46 -2.69 10.78 7.51
C LEU A 46 -3.03 9.29 7.35
N SER A 47 -2.61 8.67 6.26
CA SER A 47 -2.90 7.26 6.03
C SER A 47 -2.25 6.36 7.09
N VAL A 48 -1.05 6.69 7.58
CA VAL A 48 -0.39 5.94 8.67
C VAL A 48 -1.24 5.94 9.96
N PRO A 49 -1.60 7.09 10.57
CA PRO A 49 -2.43 7.08 11.78
C PRO A 49 -3.83 6.51 11.54
N LEU A 50 -4.43 6.69 10.36
CA LEU A 50 -5.74 6.10 10.05
C LEU A 50 -5.67 4.58 9.89
N LEU A 51 -4.62 4.05 9.26
CA LEU A 51 -4.39 2.61 9.16
C LEU A 51 -4.13 2.00 10.54
N LEU A 52 -3.31 2.66 11.36
CA LEU A 52 -3.06 2.24 12.74
C LEU A 52 -4.31 2.37 13.62
N PHE A 53 -5.16 3.38 13.40
CA PHE A 53 -6.42 3.52 14.14
C PHE A 53 -7.43 2.45 13.72
N ARG A 54 -7.55 2.15 12.41
CA ARG A 54 -8.37 1.04 11.91
C ARG A 54 -7.85 -0.31 12.37
N ALA A 55 -6.53 -0.46 12.45
CA ALA A 55 -5.87 -1.66 12.92
C ALA A 55 -5.48 -1.46 14.39
N ASP A 56 -6.45 -1.60 15.29
CA ASP A 56 -6.32 -1.67 16.74
C ASP A 56 -4.87 -1.40 17.27
N LEU A 57 -4.53 -0.13 17.49
CA LEU A 57 -3.18 0.33 17.90
C LEU A 57 -2.57 -0.55 19.01
N ARG A 58 -3.42 -1.02 19.93
CA ARG A 58 -3.05 -1.89 21.05
C ARG A 58 -2.63 -3.29 20.59
N GLN A 59 -3.27 -3.82 19.56
CA GLN A 59 -2.89 -5.08 18.92
C GLN A 59 -1.56 -4.96 18.18
N ILE A 60 -1.32 -3.85 17.47
CA ILE A 60 -0.07 -3.60 16.74
C ILE A 60 1.11 -3.50 17.71
N ILE A 61 1.00 -2.70 18.77
CA ILE A 61 2.08 -2.57 19.77
C ILE A 61 2.41 -3.94 20.40
N ARG A 62 1.39 -4.75 20.71
CA ARG A 62 1.58 -6.08 21.30
C ARG A 62 2.19 -7.10 20.32
N SER A 63 1.84 -7.02 19.04
CA SER A 63 2.30 -7.92 17.99
C SER A 63 3.71 -7.56 17.50
N THR A 64 3.91 -6.30 17.12
CA THR A 64 5.19 -5.78 16.62
C THR A 64 6.22 -5.62 17.73
N GLY A 65 5.82 -5.37 18.99
CA GLY A 65 6.73 -5.19 20.11
C GLY A 65 7.63 -6.40 20.36
N ARG A 66 7.14 -7.63 20.14
CA ARG A 66 7.96 -8.85 20.25
C ARG A 66 9.01 -8.95 19.14
N LEU A 67 8.64 -8.55 17.92
CA LEU A 67 9.56 -8.50 16.78
C LEU A 67 10.62 -7.40 16.96
N LEU A 68 10.25 -6.24 17.48
CA LEU A 68 11.19 -5.17 17.81
C LEU A 68 12.23 -5.61 18.86
N LEU A 69 11.80 -6.31 19.91
CA LEU A 69 12.72 -6.87 20.90
C LEU A 69 13.64 -7.92 20.30
N ALA A 70 13.12 -8.82 19.46
CA ALA A 70 13.94 -9.80 18.75
C ALA A 70 14.96 -9.13 17.81
N PHE A 71 14.59 -8.03 17.17
CA PHE A 71 15.48 -7.24 16.33
C PHE A 71 16.57 -6.55 17.16
N LEU A 72 16.23 -5.88 18.26
CA LEU A 72 17.20 -5.22 19.16
C LEU A 72 18.19 -6.19 19.81
N LEU A 73 17.76 -7.42 20.10
CA LEU A 73 18.65 -8.45 20.65
C LEU A 73 19.54 -9.10 19.57
N GLY A 74 19.11 -9.03 18.30
CA GLY A 74 19.85 -9.57 17.15
C GLY A 74 20.73 -8.55 16.43
N SER A 75 20.49 -7.25 16.62
CA SER A 75 21.31 -6.13 16.13
C SER A 75 22.46 -5.82 17.08
#